data_AF-M5U8R6-F1
#
_entry.id   AF-M5U8R6-F1
#
_cell.length_a   1.000
_cell.length_b   1.000
_cell.length_c   1.000
_cell.angle_alpha   90.00
_cell.angle_beta   90.00
_cell.angle_gamma   90.00
#
_symmetry.space_group_name_H-M   'P 1'
#
loop_
_entity.id
_entity.type
_entity.pdbx_description
1 polymer ?
#
loop_
_entity_poly.entity_id
_entity_poly.type
_entity_poly.pdbx_seq_one_letter_code
_entity_poly.pdbx_strand_id
1 'polypeptide(L)'
;MKVNLERNLKQLEELILEKIRLYDEYENIGPGDDDDPIQLITVGYYIEQTGYAVVVFDTRPNAECDGEWTSYHEDDNMIEVPEWEDAFNHLCDEGTVSVSIPGGKKTLDTDDDNESVAKFFGEQIRDTVLAMKNRNAFDSLPLGNNARVVV
;
A
#
# COMPACT_ATOMS: atom_id res chain seq x y z
N MET A 1 -0.71 -20.21 11.76
CA MET A 1 -1.54 -19.70 10.65
C MET A 1 -0.74 -19.61 9.34
N LYS A 2 -1.38 -19.42 8.17
CA LYS A 2 -0.72 -19.13 6.89
C LYS A 2 -1.28 -17.85 6.27
N VAL A 3 -0.41 -16.98 5.76
CA VAL A 3 -0.76 -15.77 5.00
C VAL A 3 -0.14 -15.86 3.61
N ASN A 4 -0.89 -15.45 2.59
CA ASN A 4 -0.39 -15.38 1.22
C ASN A 4 -0.16 -13.92 0.81
N LEU A 5 0.94 -13.35 1.29
CA LEU A 5 1.29 -11.97 1.00
C LEU A 5 1.55 -11.77 -0.50
N GLU A 6 2.10 -12.75 -1.20
CA GLU A 6 2.21 -12.70 -2.67
C GLU A 6 0.86 -12.44 -3.36
N ARG A 7 -0.23 -13.06 -2.89
CA ARG A 7 -1.58 -12.78 -3.42
C ARG A 7 -2.01 -11.36 -3.08
N ASN A 8 -1.82 -10.90 -1.84
CA ASN A 8 -2.25 -9.56 -1.43
C ASN A 8 -1.47 -8.46 -2.18
N LEU A 9 -0.18 -8.67 -2.42
CA LEU A 9 0.64 -7.74 -3.21
C LEU A 9 0.16 -7.65 -4.66
N LYS A 10 -0.31 -8.75 -5.25
CA LYS A 10 -0.94 -8.73 -6.58
C LYS A 10 -2.26 -7.95 -6.57
N GLN A 11 -3.08 -8.09 -5.53
CA GLN A 11 -4.31 -7.32 -5.39
C GLN A 11 -4.01 -5.82 -5.25
N LEU A 12 -2.97 -5.45 -4.50
CA LEU A 12 -2.53 -4.06 -4.39
C LEU A 12 -1.99 -3.52 -5.72
N GLU A 13 -1.21 -4.32 -6.45
CA GLU A 13 -0.74 -3.98 -7.79
C GLU A 13 -1.91 -3.77 -8.75
N GLU A 14 -2.94 -4.63 -8.70
CA GLU A 14 -4.17 -4.49 -9.48
C GLU A 14 -4.93 -3.20 -9.13
N LEU A 15 -5.09 -2.87 -7.84
CA LEU A 15 -5.67 -1.60 -7.39
C LEU A 15 -4.89 -0.40 -7.95
N ILE A 16 -3.56 -0.38 -7.80
CA ILE A 16 -2.72 0.71 -8.30
C ILE A 16 -2.88 0.87 -9.82
N LEU A 17 -2.84 -0.24 -10.56
CA LEU A 17 -2.99 -0.22 -12.02
C LEU A 17 -4.39 0.25 -12.45
N GLU A 18 -5.43 -0.14 -11.72
CA GLU A 18 -6.79 0.30 -11.97
C GLU A 18 -6.93 1.81 -11.75
N LYS A 19 -6.42 2.34 -10.64
CA LYS A 19 -6.41 3.78 -10.37
C LYS A 19 -5.64 4.56 -11.43
N ILE A 20 -4.49 4.05 -11.87
CA ILE A 20 -3.71 4.65 -12.97
C ILE A 20 -4.52 4.68 -14.26
N ARG A 21 -5.15 3.55 -14.62
CA ARG A 21 -5.93 3.42 -15.85
C ARG A 21 -7.13 4.35 -15.86
N LEU A 22 -7.80 4.48 -14.72
CA LEU A 22 -9.04 5.24 -14.57
C LEU A 22 -8.81 6.71 -14.25
N TYR A 23 -7.57 7.17 -14.00
CA TYR A 23 -7.31 8.50 -13.46
C TYR A 23 -8.02 9.64 -14.23
N ASP A 24 -8.07 9.58 -15.56
CA ASP A 24 -8.72 10.60 -16.40
C ASP A 24 -10.27 10.47 -16.45
N GLU A 25 -10.84 9.42 -15.86
CA GLU A 25 -12.26 9.05 -15.93
C GLU A 25 -13.05 9.37 -14.64
N TYR A 26 -12.39 9.64 -13.51
CA TYR A 26 -13.05 9.89 -12.21
C TYR A 26 -12.45 11.08 -11.44
N GLU A 27 -13.17 11.54 -10.41
CA GLU A 27 -12.73 12.61 -9.50
C GLU A 27 -11.67 12.07 -8.54
N ASN A 28 -10.47 12.67 -8.51
CA ASN A 28 -9.38 12.16 -7.67
C ASN A 28 -9.73 12.33 -6.19
N ILE A 29 -10.01 11.21 -5.51
CA ILE A 29 -10.28 11.18 -4.07
C ILE A 29 -8.94 11.28 -3.32
N GLY A 30 -8.39 12.49 -3.24
CA GLY A 30 -7.12 12.77 -2.57
C GLY A 30 -6.94 14.24 -2.22
N PRO A 31 -5.84 14.61 -1.56
CA PRO A 31 -5.55 16.01 -1.27
C PRO A 31 -5.22 16.80 -2.53
N GLY A 32 -5.74 18.03 -2.61
CA GLY A 32 -5.48 18.97 -3.70
C GLY A 32 -6.65 19.07 -4.70
N ASP A 33 -6.37 19.71 -5.85
CA ASP A 33 -7.34 19.88 -6.94
C ASP A 33 -7.08 18.84 -8.04
N ASP A 34 -8.13 18.31 -8.68
CA ASP A 34 -8.03 17.25 -9.70
C ASP A 34 -7.27 17.63 -10.96
N ASP A 35 -7.36 18.91 -11.35
CA ASP A 35 -6.70 19.44 -12.53
C ASP A 35 -5.19 19.63 -12.33
N ASP A 36 -4.70 19.59 -11.08
CA ASP A 36 -3.30 19.75 -10.75
C ASP A 36 -2.51 18.44 -10.94
N PRO A 37 -1.23 18.54 -11.36
CA PRO A 37 -0.39 17.36 -11.53
C PRO A 37 -0.09 16.69 -10.18
N ILE A 38 -0.06 15.36 -10.16
CA ILE A 38 0.22 14.56 -8.97
C ILE A 38 1.65 14.84 -8.48
N GLN A 39 1.79 15.27 -7.23
CA GLN A 39 3.08 15.54 -6.59
C GLN A 39 3.53 14.40 -5.67
N LEU A 40 2.60 13.63 -5.12
CA LEU A 40 2.91 12.53 -4.21
C LEU A 40 1.93 11.38 -4.41
N ILE A 41 2.45 10.17 -4.53
CA ILE A 41 1.66 8.94 -4.49
C ILE A 41 2.00 8.24 -3.19
N THR A 42 1.02 8.07 -2.32
CA THR A 42 1.19 7.38 -1.04
C THR A 42 0.55 6.01 -1.12
N VAL A 43 1.31 4.98 -0.77
CA VAL A 43 0.81 3.62 -0.56
C VAL A 43 0.86 3.31 0.93
N GLY A 44 -0.25 3.57 1.62
CA GLY A 44 -0.40 3.31 3.04
C GLY A 44 -0.82 1.87 3.32
N TYR A 45 -0.54 1.39 4.52
CA TYR A 45 -1.00 0.08 4.97
C TYR A 45 -1.19 0.04 6.49
N TYR A 46 -2.05 -0.87 6.93
CA TYR A 46 -2.22 -1.17 8.35
C TYR A 46 -2.54 -2.65 8.52
N ILE A 47 -1.94 -3.28 9.52
CA ILE A 47 -2.06 -4.74 9.73
C ILE A 47 -2.79 -5.13 11.01
N GLU A 48 -3.05 -4.19 11.92
CA GLU A 48 -3.54 -4.54 13.27
C GLU A 48 -5.06 -4.46 13.42
N GLN A 49 -5.75 -3.56 12.70
CA GLN A 49 -7.23 -3.46 12.75
C GLN A 49 -7.79 -3.45 11.33
N THR A 50 -8.69 -4.38 11.02
CA THR A 50 -9.29 -4.65 9.70
C THR A 50 -8.30 -5.16 8.65
N GLY A 51 -7.03 -4.73 8.71
CA GLY A 51 -6.01 -5.04 7.70
C GLY A 51 -6.33 -4.35 6.39
N TYR A 52 -5.50 -3.42 5.92
CA TYR A 52 -5.75 -2.76 4.64
C TYR A 52 -4.46 -2.27 3.98
N ALA A 53 -4.55 -2.06 2.67
CA ALA A 53 -3.62 -1.24 1.92
C ALA A 53 -4.39 -0.18 1.13
N VAL A 54 -3.86 1.03 1.04
CA VAL A 54 -4.52 2.19 0.43
C VAL A 54 -3.55 2.94 -0.48
N VAL A 55 -4.07 3.50 -1.56
CA VAL A 55 -3.32 4.25 -2.56
C VAL A 55 -3.98 5.60 -2.75
N VAL A 56 -3.25 6.68 -2.47
CA VAL A 56 -3.74 8.05 -2.57
C VAL A 56 -2.83 8.86 -3.49
N PHE A 57 -3.44 9.61 -4.42
CA PHE A 57 -2.75 10.59 -5.25
C PHE A 57 -2.98 11.98 -4.68
N ASP A 58 -1.89 12.67 -4.35
CA ASP A 58 -1.89 14.02 -3.78
C ASP A 58 -1.37 15.00 -4.83
N THR A 59 -2.23 15.94 -5.21
CA THR A 59 -1.99 16.95 -6.24
C THR A 59 -1.62 18.30 -5.63
N ARG A 60 -1.56 18.43 -4.28
CA ARG A 60 -1.13 19.68 -3.62
C ARG A 60 0.26 20.07 -4.13
N PRO A 61 0.48 21.34 -4.55
CA PRO A 61 1.77 21.77 -5.10
C PRO A 61 2.99 21.52 -4.19
N ASN A 62 2.76 21.44 -2.88
CA ASN A 62 3.75 21.17 -1.84
C ASN A 62 3.47 19.86 -1.08
N ALA A 63 2.94 18.84 -1.76
CA ALA A 63 2.62 17.55 -1.15
C ALA A 63 3.81 16.95 -0.37
N GLU A 64 3.55 16.54 0.87
CA GLU A 64 4.50 15.93 1.79
C GLU A 64 3.87 14.72 2.47
N CYS A 65 4.69 13.85 3.06
CA CYS A 65 4.21 12.74 3.87
C CYS A 65 3.80 13.27 5.26
N ASP A 66 2.77 14.10 5.29
CA ASP A 66 2.25 14.81 6.46
C ASP A 66 1.11 14.06 7.18
N GLY A 67 0.65 12.95 6.59
CA GLY A 67 -0.44 12.12 7.12
C GLY A 67 -1.82 12.53 6.62
N GLU A 68 -1.98 13.63 5.86
CA GLU A 68 -3.29 14.07 5.36
C GLU A 68 -3.98 13.01 4.49
N TRP A 69 -3.20 12.16 3.83
CA TRP A 69 -3.69 11.01 3.05
C TRP A 69 -4.59 10.07 3.86
N THR A 70 -4.45 10.01 5.19
CA THR A 70 -5.28 9.12 6.03
C THR A 70 -6.75 9.54 6.08
N SER A 71 -7.05 10.80 5.74
CA SER A 71 -8.42 11.31 5.64
C SER A 71 -9.16 10.83 4.39
N TYR A 72 -8.45 10.14 3.48
CA TYR A 72 -8.95 9.67 2.18
C TYR A 72 -9.01 8.13 2.11
N HIS A 73 -9.20 7.48 3.26
CA HIS A 73 -9.49 6.04 3.35
C HIS A 73 -10.92 5.74 2.89
N GLU A 74 -11.14 5.81 1.57
CA GLU A 74 -12.40 5.49 0.91
C GLU A 74 -12.27 4.16 0.15
N ASP A 75 -13.38 3.44 -0.07
CA ASP A 75 -13.40 2.11 -0.70
C ASP A 75 -12.63 2.09 -2.04
N ASP A 76 -12.72 3.17 -2.83
CA ASP A 76 -12.05 3.30 -4.14
C ASP A 76 -10.52 3.54 -4.05
N ASN A 77 -10.00 3.84 -2.85
CA ASN A 77 -8.59 4.00 -2.60
C ASN A 77 -7.97 2.77 -1.94
N MET A 78 -8.75 1.81 -1.45
CA MET A 78 -8.23 0.75 -0.58
C MET A 78 -8.64 -0.67 -0.97
N ILE A 79 -7.85 -1.62 -0.51
CA ILE A 79 -8.25 -3.01 -0.39
C ILE A 79 -8.23 -3.41 1.09
N GLU A 80 -9.30 -4.07 1.51
CA GLU A 80 -9.32 -4.75 2.79
C GLU A 80 -8.62 -6.10 2.68
N VAL A 81 -7.79 -6.39 3.68
CA VAL A 81 -7.00 -7.61 3.79
C VAL A 81 -7.13 -8.16 5.22
N PRO A 82 -8.33 -8.65 5.60
CA PRO A 82 -8.63 -9.09 6.97
C PRO A 82 -7.70 -10.19 7.50
N GLU A 83 -7.11 -10.98 6.61
CA GLU A 83 -6.12 -11.98 7.00
C GLU A 83 -4.82 -11.40 7.56
N TRP A 84 -4.56 -10.10 7.39
CA TRP A 84 -3.44 -9.41 8.05
C TRP A 84 -3.72 -9.20 9.54
N GLU A 85 -4.93 -8.76 9.89
CA GLU A 85 -5.38 -8.65 11.28
C GLU A 85 -5.39 -10.02 11.95
N ASP A 86 -5.98 -11.03 11.29
CA ASP A 86 -5.99 -12.41 11.83
C ASP A 86 -4.57 -12.91 12.11
N ALA A 87 -3.61 -12.60 11.25
CA ALA A 87 -2.22 -13.01 11.41
C ALA A 87 -1.54 -12.27 12.55
N PHE A 88 -1.78 -10.97 12.67
CA PHE A 88 -1.26 -10.15 13.75
C PHE A 88 -1.80 -10.61 15.11
N ASN A 89 -3.12 -10.80 15.22
CA ASN A 89 -3.76 -11.34 16.42
C ASN A 89 -3.23 -12.74 16.77
N HIS A 90 -3.00 -13.60 15.76
CA HIS A 90 -2.40 -14.91 16.00
C HIS A 90 -0.98 -14.83 16.56
N LEU A 91 -0.16 -13.86 16.15
CA LEU A 91 1.18 -13.64 16.72
C LEU A 91 1.10 -13.16 18.17
N CYS A 92 0.17 -12.25 18.48
CA CYS A 92 -0.09 -11.78 19.84
C CYS A 92 -0.53 -12.91 20.79
N ASP A 93 -1.28 -13.90 20.29
CA ASP A 93 -1.75 -15.07 21.04
C ASP A 93 -0.71 -16.22 21.12
N GLU A 94 0.58 -15.90 21.01
CA GLU A 94 1.70 -16.85 21.02
C GLU A 94 1.75 -17.85 19.84
N GLY A 95 1.16 -17.48 18.71
CA GLY A 95 1.13 -18.29 17.50
C GLY A 95 2.33 -18.11 16.57
N THR A 96 2.35 -18.90 15.49
CA THR A 96 3.34 -18.81 14.41
C THR A 96 2.62 -18.60 13.08
N VAL A 97 3.08 -17.64 12.28
CA VAL A 97 2.53 -17.34 10.95
C VAL A 97 3.55 -17.70 9.87
N SER A 98 3.15 -18.57 8.94
CA SER A 98 3.94 -18.80 7.71
C SER A 98 3.43 -17.87 6.60
N VAL A 99 4.25 -16.92 6.19
CA VAL A 99 3.95 -15.93 5.15
C VAL A 99 4.59 -16.38 3.83
N SER A 100 3.79 -16.53 2.79
CA SER A 100 4.29 -16.74 1.42
C SER A 100 4.56 -15.40 0.76
N ILE A 101 5.78 -15.20 0.26
CA ILE A 101 6.26 -13.97 -0.37
C ILE A 101 6.82 -14.27 -1.77
N PRO A 102 6.93 -13.27 -2.65
CA PRO A 102 7.62 -13.45 -3.92
C PRO A 102 9.01 -14.07 -3.73
N GLY A 103 9.24 -15.24 -4.32
CA GLY A 103 10.53 -15.93 -4.25
C GLY A 103 10.76 -16.79 -3.00
N GLY A 104 9.78 -16.93 -2.08
CA GLY A 104 9.96 -17.82 -0.94
C GLY A 104 8.88 -17.78 0.13
N LYS A 105 9.29 -18.10 1.35
CA LYS A 105 8.46 -18.07 2.55
C LYS A 105 9.23 -17.50 3.71
N LYS A 106 8.54 -16.76 4.58
CA LYS A 106 9.03 -16.29 5.87
C LYS A 106 8.16 -16.90 6.96
N THR A 107 8.77 -17.28 8.07
CA THR A 107 8.05 -17.61 9.30
C THR A 107 8.17 -16.40 10.21
N LEU A 108 7.05 -15.99 10.79
CA LEU A 108 6.94 -15.02 11.86
C LEU A 108 6.46 -15.73 13.12
N ASP A 109 7.00 -15.38 14.28
CA ASP A 109 6.62 -15.94 15.57
C ASP A 109 6.68 -14.88 16.68
N THR A 110 6.61 -15.33 17.94
CA THR A 110 6.57 -14.47 19.12
C THR A 110 7.85 -13.70 19.38
N ASP A 111 8.96 -14.10 18.77
CA ASP A 111 10.23 -13.37 18.89
C ASP A 111 10.27 -12.14 17.96
N ASP A 112 9.37 -12.06 16.96
CA ASP A 112 9.19 -10.90 16.10
C ASP A 112 8.24 -9.88 16.78
N ASP A 113 8.76 -8.71 17.16
CA ASP A 113 7.95 -7.64 17.74
C ASP A 113 7.04 -6.96 16.70
N ASN A 114 6.01 -6.23 17.16
CA ASN A 114 5.01 -5.60 16.30
C ASN A 114 5.64 -4.67 15.24
N GLU A 115 6.69 -3.94 15.58
CA GLU A 115 7.38 -3.03 14.65
C GLU A 115 8.10 -3.80 13.55
N SER A 116 8.77 -4.90 13.90
CA SER A 116 9.46 -5.77 12.94
C SER A 116 8.49 -6.48 11.99
N VAL A 117 7.32 -6.89 12.49
CA VAL A 117 6.25 -7.47 11.67
C VAL A 117 5.67 -6.42 10.72
N ALA A 118 5.30 -5.23 11.21
CA ALA A 118 4.81 -4.15 10.38
C ALA A 118 5.82 -3.75 9.30
N LYS A 119 7.09 -3.56 9.70
CA LYS A 119 8.19 -3.26 8.78
C LYS A 119 8.36 -4.32 7.71
N PHE A 120 8.29 -5.61 8.06
CA PHE A 120 8.38 -6.70 7.09
C PHE A 120 7.29 -6.59 6.01
N PHE A 121 6.02 -6.34 6.40
CA PHE A 121 4.93 -6.12 5.44
C PHE A 121 5.19 -4.88 4.57
N GLY A 122 5.56 -3.75 5.19
CA GLY A 122 5.88 -2.52 4.47
C GLY A 122 7.03 -2.66 3.47
N GLU A 123 8.07 -3.44 3.80
CA GLU A 123 9.17 -3.72 2.87
C GLU A 123 8.70 -4.50 1.64
N GLN A 124 7.80 -5.47 1.80
CA GLN A 124 7.25 -6.22 0.67
C GLN A 124 6.36 -5.34 -0.23
N ILE A 125 5.58 -4.44 0.36
CA ILE A 125 4.77 -3.47 -0.38
C ILE A 125 5.68 -2.50 -1.13
N ARG A 126 6.69 -1.92 -0.44
CA ARG A 126 7.68 -1.03 -1.04
C ARG A 126 8.38 -1.68 -2.23
N ASP A 127 8.86 -2.91 -2.08
CA ASP A 127 9.57 -3.60 -3.15
C ASP A 127 8.65 -3.86 -4.36
N THR A 128 7.37 -4.15 -4.12
CA THR A 128 6.34 -4.28 -5.18
C THR A 128 6.14 -2.96 -5.91
N VAL A 129 5.92 -1.86 -5.18
CA VAL A 129 5.72 -0.52 -5.75
C VAL A 129 6.95 -0.04 -6.53
N LEU A 130 8.15 -0.31 -6.01
CA LEU A 130 9.40 -0.02 -6.72
C LEU A 130 9.53 -0.84 -8.01
N ALA A 131 9.13 -2.12 -8.00
CA ALA A 131 9.10 -2.93 -9.21
C ALA A 131 8.11 -2.36 -10.26
N MET A 132 6.95 -1.87 -9.83
CA MET A 132 6.00 -1.17 -10.71
C MET A 132 6.59 0.11 -11.31
N LYS A 133 7.28 0.91 -10.49
CA LYS A 133 7.96 2.12 -10.95
C LYS A 133 9.05 1.80 -11.97
N ASN A 134 9.87 0.77 -11.73
CA ASN A 134 10.97 0.38 -12.62
C ASN A 134 10.50 -0.12 -14.00
N ARG A 135 9.24 -0.53 -14.13
CA ARG A 135 8.62 -0.91 -15.40
C ARG A 135 7.70 0.19 -15.95
N ASN A 136 7.86 1.43 -15.50
CA ASN A 136 7.17 2.62 -16.00
C ASN A 136 5.65 2.57 -15.83
N ALA A 137 5.14 1.89 -14.78
CA ALA A 137 3.70 1.76 -14.58
C ALA A 137 2.98 3.11 -14.38
N PHE A 138 3.68 4.10 -13.82
CA PHE A 138 3.13 5.42 -13.50
C PHE A 138 3.29 6.46 -14.62
N ASP A 139 3.91 6.13 -15.75
CA ASP A 139 4.29 7.09 -16.80
C ASP A 139 3.08 7.72 -17.52
N SER A 140 1.90 7.09 -17.44
CA SER A 140 0.67 7.64 -18.01
C SER A 140 0.00 8.69 -17.13
N LEU A 141 0.39 8.82 -15.86
CA LEU A 141 -0.18 9.80 -14.95
C LEU A 141 0.36 11.22 -15.24
N PRO A 142 -0.44 12.27 -14.98
CA PRO A 142 0.02 13.66 -15.05
C PRO A 142 0.91 13.98 -13.83
N LEU A 143 2.14 13.47 -13.84
CA LEU A 143 3.08 13.65 -12.74
C LEU A 143 3.72 15.06 -12.74
N GLY A 144 3.84 15.65 -11.55
CA GLY A 144 4.64 16.84 -11.33
C GLY A 144 6.14 16.59 -11.49
N ASN A 145 6.92 17.66 -11.71
CA ASN A 145 8.37 17.58 -11.95
C ASN A 145 9.16 16.90 -10.80
N ASN A 146 8.63 16.95 -9.57
CA ASN A 146 9.25 16.34 -8.40
C ASN A 146 8.38 15.23 -7.80
N ALA A 147 7.48 14.66 -8.60
CA ALA A 147 6.59 13.61 -8.14
C ALA A 147 7.37 12.42 -7.58
N ARG A 148 6.89 11.91 -6.44
CA ARG A 148 7.50 10.75 -5.77
C ARG A 148 6.43 9.79 -5.28
N VAL A 149 6.85 8.54 -5.14
CA VAL A 149 6.02 7.48 -4.55
C VAL A 149 6.61 7.13 -3.19
N VAL A 150 5.76 7.05 -2.17
CA VAL A 150 6.15 6.70 -0.81
C VAL A 150 5.31 5.51 -0.31
N VAL A 151 5.93 4.70 0.53
CA VAL A 151 5.33 3.56 1.25
C VAL A 151 5.70 3.70 2.70
#